data_AF-V9DJ96-F1
#
_entry.id   AF-V9DJ96-F1
#
_cell.length_a   1.000
_cell.length_b   1.000
_cell.length_c   1.000
_cell.angle_alpha   90.00
_cell.angle_beta   90.00
_cell.angle_gamma   90.00
#
_symmetry.space_group_name_H-M   'P 1'
#
loop_
_entity.id
_entity.type
_entity.pdbx_description
1 polymer ?
#
loop_
_entity_poly.entity_id
_entity_poly.type
_entity_poly.pdbx_seq_one_letter_code
_entity_poly.pdbx_strand_id
1 'polypeptide(L)'
;MGNSSSKVARATGSAARRKYPSTPTMLNSGTVPLPEDAPIKPTPAAPVRPNVNAAPPSDQRVEHVELDARDPQFGSALRQVGAARPITERKPNEEYFPTSSQPMHSGPNIFPSQPNNPAVLLVQARQRILRQWESELEDQGRPSFAGRTLMSAQEIRQALTSRDDAGKSPGDVERQMRLKPGVLDQLVAKGVVANV
;
A
#
# COMPACT_ATOMS: atom_id res chain seq x y z
N MET A 1 -44.61 -44.58 -9.34
CA MET A 1 -43.75 -44.46 -10.55
C MET A 1 -42.58 -43.58 -10.15
N GLY A 2 -41.42 -44.19 -9.89
CA GLY A 2 -40.20 -43.50 -9.48
C GLY A 2 -39.16 -43.56 -10.59
N ASN A 3 -38.46 -42.44 -10.82
CA ASN A 3 -37.30 -42.39 -11.71
C ASN A 3 -36.10 -41.87 -10.91
N SER A 4 -35.15 -42.79 -10.69
CA SER A 4 -33.80 -42.54 -10.17
C SER A 4 -32.82 -42.12 -11.27
N SER A 5 -31.72 -41.50 -10.80
CA SER A 5 -30.40 -41.36 -11.43
C SER A 5 -30.27 -40.32 -12.56
N SER A 6 -29.30 -39.40 -12.55
CA SER A 6 -27.86 -39.70 -12.41
C SER A 6 -27.03 -38.46 -12.03
N LYS A 7 -26.10 -38.63 -11.09
CA LYS A 7 -24.95 -37.75 -10.86
C LYS A 7 -24.06 -37.75 -12.12
N VAL A 8 -23.75 -36.57 -12.65
CA VAL A 8 -22.56 -36.38 -13.48
C VAL A 8 -21.67 -35.34 -12.79
N ALA A 9 -20.69 -35.84 -12.04
CA ALA A 9 -19.54 -35.05 -11.63
C ALA A 9 -18.58 -35.00 -12.81
N ARG A 10 -18.41 -33.83 -13.42
CA ARG A 10 -17.35 -33.60 -14.40
C ARG A 10 -16.21 -32.87 -13.70
N ALA A 11 -15.25 -33.64 -13.20
CA ALA A 11 -13.94 -33.13 -12.86
C ALA A 11 -13.12 -32.98 -14.15
N THR A 12 -12.73 -31.76 -14.49
CA THR A 12 -11.61 -31.48 -15.39
C THR A 12 -10.86 -30.28 -14.82
N GLY A 13 -9.68 -30.55 -14.27
CA GLY A 13 -8.75 -29.53 -13.84
C GLY A 13 -8.26 -28.73 -15.04
N SER A 14 -8.40 -27.41 -14.96
CA SER A 14 -7.53 -26.46 -15.64
C SER A 14 -7.15 -25.43 -14.60
N ALA A 15 -5.84 -25.29 -14.39
CA ALA A 15 -5.25 -24.49 -13.33
C ALA A 15 -5.83 -23.07 -13.32
N ALA A 16 -6.62 -22.77 -12.28
CA ALA A 16 -7.03 -21.41 -11.96
C ALA A 16 -5.77 -20.60 -11.63
N ARG A 17 -5.19 -19.96 -12.65
CA ARG A 17 -4.05 -19.05 -12.52
C ARG A 17 -4.54 -17.86 -11.69
N ARG A 18 -4.27 -17.91 -10.37
CA ARG A 18 -4.56 -16.83 -9.43
C ARG A 18 -3.85 -15.57 -9.93
N LYS A 19 -4.61 -14.64 -10.53
CA LYS A 19 -4.12 -13.30 -10.89
C LYS A 19 -4.11 -12.47 -9.60
N TYR A 20 -2.92 -12.17 -9.11
CA TYR A 20 -2.74 -11.17 -8.07
C TYR A 20 -2.74 -9.76 -8.70
N PRO A 21 -3.34 -8.76 -8.06
CA PRO A 21 -3.23 -7.38 -8.53
C PRO A 21 -1.76 -6.93 -8.50
N SER A 22 -1.31 -6.34 -9.60
CA SER A 22 0.04 -5.80 -9.74
C SER A 22 0.14 -4.49 -8.95
N THR A 23 1.21 -4.35 -8.16
CA THR A 23 1.57 -3.09 -7.51
C THR A 23 1.93 -2.05 -8.59
N PRO A 24 1.42 -0.81 -8.54
CA PRO A 24 1.90 0.22 -9.44
C PRO A 24 3.36 0.53 -9.08
N THR A 25 4.26 0.33 -10.05
CA THR A 25 5.63 0.84 -9.98
C THR A 25 5.56 2.36 -10.10
N MET A 26 6.10 3.08 -9.11
CA MET A 26 6.29 4.52 -9.22
C MET A 26 7.30 4.80 -10.34
N LEU A 27 6.83 5.36 -11.45
CA LEU A 27 7.66 5.85 -12.53
C LEU A 27 8.27 7.19 -12.10
N ASN A 28 9.54 7.17 -11.71
CA ASN A 28 10.37 8.37 -11.74
C ASN A 28 10.54 8.79 -13.21
N SER A 29 10.09 10.00 -13.52
CA SER A 29 10.29 10.62 -14.82
C SER A 29 11.76 10.97 -15.00
N GLY A 30 12.42 10.32 -15.97
CA GLY A 30 13.76 10.64 -16.44
C GLY A 30 13.81 10.34 -17.93
N THR A 31 13.71 11.38 -18.74
CA THR A 31 13.75 11.35 -20.20
C THR A 31 15.15 11.03 -20.72
N VAL A 32 15.32 9.93 -21.46
CA VAL A 32 16.48 9.66 -22.31
C VAL A 32 15.99 8.95 -23.60
N PRO A 33 16.43 9.35 -24.81
CA PRO A 33 15.89 8.83 -26.06
C PRO A 33 16.49 7.47 -26.47
N LEU A 34 15.68 6.73 -27.23
CA LEU A 34 15.84 5.37 -27.76
C LEU A 34 16.75 5.32 -29.00
N PRO A 35 17.45 4.19 -29.26
CA PRO A 35 17.75 3.75 -30.62
C PRO A 35 17.07 2.40 -30.98
N GLU A 36 16.84 2.26 -32.28
CA GLU A 36 16.01 1.27 -33.01
C GLU A 36 16.37 -0.23 -32.88
N ASP A 37 15.29 -0.99 -33.05
CA ASP A 37 15.06 -2.40 -33.41
C ASP A 37 16.23 -3.34 -33.80
N ALA A 38 16.34 -4.44 -33.03
CA ALA A 38 16.70 -5.77 -33.53
C ALA A 38 16.01 -6.87 -32.69
N PRO A 39 15.43 -7.93 -33.29
CA PRO A 39 14.68 -8.94 -32.54
C PRO A 39 15.63 -9.98 -31.89
N ILE A 40 15.87 -9.85 -30.58
CA ILE A 40 16.62 -10.84 -29.80
C ILE A 40 15.62 -11.85 -29.19
N LYS A 41 15.72 -13.10 -29.63
CA LYS A 41 14.98 -14.24 -29.08
C LYS A 41 15.48 -14.50 -27.64
N PRO A 42 14.65 -14.49 -26.58
CA PRO A 42 15.14 -14.69 -25.22
C PRO A 42 15.44 -16.17 -24.96
N THR A 43 16.72 -16.52 -24.89
CA THR A 43 17.20 -17.77 -24.29
C THR A 43 17.11 -17.63 -22.76
N PRO A 44 16.55 -18.60 -22.01
CA PRO A 44 16.50 -18.51 -20.56
C PRO A 44 17.92 -18.57 -19.97
N ALA A 45 18.32 -17.50 -19.28
CA ALA A 45 19.54 -17.47 -18.49
C ALA A 45 19.46 -18.51 -17.37
N ALA A 46 20.49 -19.36 -17.27
CA ALA A 46 20.60 -20.32 -16.17
C ALA A 46 20.67 -19.57 -14.82
N PRO A 47 19.96 -20.04 -13.77
CA PRO A 47 20.04 -19.41 -12.46
C PRO A 47 21.42 -19.65 -11.84
N VAL A 48 22.30 -18.64 -11.90
CA VAL A 48 23.55 -18.61 -11.13
C VAL A 48 23.18 -18.40 -9.66
N ARG A 49 22.95 -19.50 -8.95
CA ARG A 49 22.85 -19.50 -7.49
C ARG A 49 24.27 -19.67 -6.94
N PRO A 50 24.83 -18.72 -6.17
CA PRO A 50 26.11 -18.94 -5.52
C PRO A 50 25.95 -20.05 -4.48
N ASN A 51 26.66 -21.16 -4.70
CA ASN A 51 26.73 -22.26 -3.75
C ASN A 51 27.63 -21.83 -2.58
N VAL A 52 27.05 -21.73 -1.38
CA VAL A 52 27.74 -21.31 -0.15
C VAL A 52 28.86 -22.29 0.27
N ASN A 53 28.81 -23.54 -0.22
CA ASN A 53 29.78 -24.59 0.11
C ASN A 53 30.81 -24.86 -1.01
N ALA A 54 30.77 -24.12 -2.12
CA ALA A 54 31.78 -24.23 -3.16
C ALA A 54 32.91 -23.25 -2.89
N ALA A 55 34.14 -23.75 -2.74
CA ALA A 55 35.31 -22.89 -2.81
C ALA A 55 35.31 -22.19 -4.18
N PRO A 56 35.39 -20.85 -4.22
CA PRO A 56 35.29 -20.10 -5.47
C PRO A 56 36.49 -20.41 -6.37
N PRO A 57 36.31 -20.55 -7.69
CA PRO A 57 37.42 -20.73 -8.62
C PRO A 57 38.34 -19.52 -8.53
N SER A 58 39.61 -19.74 -8.19
CA SER A 58 40.62 -18.69 -7.93
C SER A 58 40.87 -17.78 -9.13
N ASP A 59 40.67 -18.29 -10.34
CA ASP A 59 41.23 -17.67 -11.54
C ASP A 59 40.30 -16.57 -12.11
N GLN A 60 38.98 -16.66 -11.89
CA GLN A 60 38.02 -15.63 -12.32
C GLN A 60 37.95 -14.43 -11.35
N ARG A 61 38.42 -14.61 -10.11
CA ARG A 61 38.54 -13.50 -9.15
C ARG A 61 39.59 -12.49 -9.57
N VAL A 62 40.63 -12.94 -10.26
CA VAL A 62 41.79 -12.10 -10.60
C VAL A 62 41.35 -10.93 -11.49
N GLU A 63 40.58 -11.17 -12.55
CA GLU A 63 40.14 -10.12 -13.48
C GLU A 63 39.28 -9.04 -12.82
N HIS A 64 38.29 -9.44 -12.01
CA HIS A 64 37.39 -8.48 -11.35
C HIS A 64 38.09 -7.73 -10.20
N VAL A 65 38.95 -8.41 -9.45
CA VAL A 65 39.75 -7.79 -8.38
C VAL A 65 40.80 -6.84 -8.96
N GLU A 66 41.37 -7.15 -10.12
CA GLU A 66 42.30 -6.26 -10.82
C GLU A 66 41.63 -5.00 -11.36
N LEU A 67 40.38 -5.09 -11.84
CA LEU A 67 39.60 -3.92 -12.25
C LEU A 67 39.33 -2.98 -11.07
N ASP A 68 38.89 -3.53 -9.94
CA ASP A 68 38.60 -2.75 -8.73
C ASP A 68 39.89 -2.15 -8.12
N ALA A 69 41.01 -2.88 -8.16
CA ALA A 69 42.30 -2.40 -7.64
C ALA A 69 42.90 -1.23 -8.44
N ARG A 70 42.49 -1.05 -9.71
CA ARG A 70 42.91 0.09 -10.55
C ARG A 70 42.04 1.33 -10.36
N ASP A 71 40.91 1.23 -9.67
CA ASP A 71 40.02 2.38 -9.45
C ASP A 71 40.54 3.26 -8.28
N PRO A 72 40.93 4.53 -8.54
CA PRO A 72 41.37 5.45 -7.50
C PRO A 72 40.27 5.79 -6.49
N GLN A 73 38.98 5.77 -6.90
CA GLN A 73 37.85 6.02 -5.99
C GLN A 73 37.70 4.86 -5.01
N PHE A 74 37.75 3.63 -5.51
CA PHE A 74 37.74 2.42 -4.69
C PHE A 74 38.92 2.37 -3.70
N GLY A 75 40.13 2.71 -4.16
CA GLY A 75 41.30 2.82 -3.29
C GLY A 75 41.15 3.87 -2.17
N SER A 76 40.50 5.01 -2.46
CA SER A 76 40.20 6.03 -1.45
C SER A 76 39.18 5.56 -0.42
N ALA A 77 38.15 4.83 -0.85
CA ALA A 77 37.13 4.24 0.01
C ALA A 77 37.72 3.17 0.94
N LEU A 78 38.61 2.31 0.43
CA LEU A 78 39.31 1.32 1.26
C LEU A 78 40.20 1.98 2.32
N ARG A 79 40.89 3.08 1.98
CA ARG A 79 41.66 3.85 2.98
C ARG A 79 40.77 4.46 4.06
N GLN A 80 39.54 4.86 3.70
CA GLN A 80 38.57 5.40 4.64
C GLN A 80 37.96 4.33 5.56
N VAL A 81 37.70 3.13 5.04
CA VAL A 81 37.13 2.00 5.80
C VAL A 81 38.18 1.35 6.71
N GLY A 82 39.45 1.30 6.27
CA GLY A 82 40.55 0.70 7.02
C GLY A 82 40.48 -0.84 7.05
N ALA A 83 41.48 -1.46 7.69
CA ALA A 83 41.52 -2.92 7.79
C ALA A 83 40.33 -3.46 8.61
N ALA A 84 39.67 -4.50 8.11
CA ALA A 84 38.60 -5.18 8.82
C ALA A 84 39.14 -5.71 10.15
N ARG A 85 38.65 -5.14 11.27
CA ARG A 85 39.01 -5.61 12.60
C ARG A 85 38.36 -6.99 12.80
N PRO A 86 39.12 -8.02 13.19
CA PRO A 86 38.52 -9.30 13.56
C PRO A 86 37.52 -9.05 14.69
N ILE A 87 36.43 -9.80 14.68
CA ILE A 87 35.43 -9.80 15.75
C ILE A 87 36.09 -10.46 16.96
N THR A 88 36.95 -9.73 17.66
CA THR A 88 37.31 -10.06 19.04
C THR A 88 36.03 -9.99 19.86
N GLU A 89 35.86 -10.87 20.84
CA GLU A 89 34.73 -11.00 21.79
C GLU A 89 34.47 -9.76 22.67
N ARG A 90 34.79 -8.57 22.16
CA ARG A 90 34.37 -7.30 22.72
C ARG A 90 32.89 -7.18 22.45
N LYS A 91 32.08 -7.48 23.47
CA LYS A 91 30.65 -7.17 23.50
C LYS A 91 30.43 -5.80 22.85
N PRO A 92 29.53 -5.67 21.86
CA PRO A 92 29.26 -4.38 21.26
C PRO A 92 28.86 -3.43 22.39
N ASN A 93 29.56 -2.30 22.48
CA ASN A 93 29.35 -1.28 23.49
C ASN A 93 27.84 -0.97 23.56
N GLU A 94 27.20 -1.27 24.69
CA GLU A 94 25.76 -1.06 24.92
C GLU A 94 25.33 0.41 24.76
N GLU A 95 26.28 1.33 24.66
CA GLU A 95 26.07 2.74 24.36
C GLU A 95 25.47 3.01 22.97
N TYR A 96 25.61 2.10 22.01
CA TYR A 96 25.06 2.27 20.65
C TYR A 96 23.67 1.67 20.45
N PHE A 97 23.19 0.86 21.40
CA PHE A 97 21.85 0.26 21.34
C PHE A 97 21.03 0.81 22.50
N PRO A 98 20.13 1.80 22.28
CA PRO A 98 19.29 2.30 23.35
C PRO A 98 18.35 1.19 23.83
N THR A 99 18.64 0.60 24.99
CA THR A 99 17.68 -0.20 25.73
C THR A 99 16.55 0.69 26.22
N SER A 100 15.32 0.17 26.18
CA SER A 100 14.02 0.81 26.54
C SER A 100 13.98 1.62 27.86
N SER A 101 15.00 1.51 28.71
CA SER A 101 15.09 2.12 30.04
C SER A 101 15.80 3.49 30.10
N GLN A 102 16.36 4.01 29.00
CA GLN A 102 16.93 5.37 28.99
C GLN A 102 16.00 6.39 28.32
N PRO A 103 15.84 7.61 28.88
CA PRO A 103 15.10 8.67 28.20
C PRO A 103 15.81 8.95 26.87
N MET A 104 15.09 8.75 25.76
CA MET A 104 15.64 8.98 24.43
C MET A 104 16.17 10.40 24.35
N HIS A 105 17.48 10.52 24.14
CA HIS A 105 18.13 11.78 23.77
C HIS A 105 17.35 12.41 22.62
N SER A 106 17.19 13.74 22.66
CA SER A 106 16.46 14.59 21.71
C SER A 106 17.14 14.64 20.33
N GLY A 107 17.36 13.49 19.70
CA GLY A 107 17.67 13.40 18.28
C GLY A 107 16.41 13.59 17.44
N PRO A 108 16.53 13.93 16.15
CA PRO A 108 15.39 14.01 15.25
C PRO A 108 14.66 12.66 15.24
N ASN A 109 13.40 12.66 15.67
CA ASN A 109 12.60 11.44 15.79
C ASN A 109 12.34 10.86 14.39
N ILE A 110 13.04 9.77 14.06
CA ILE A 110 12.92 9.06 12.77
C ILE A 110 11.60 8.27 12.71
N PHE A 111 10.97 8.03 13.86
CA PHE A 111 9.67 7.37 13.92
C PHE A 111 8.55 8.41 13.90
N PRO A 112 7.47 8.19 13.13
CA PRO A 112 6.31 9.07 13.19
C PRO A 112 5.79 9.05 14.63
N SER A 113 5.74 10.23 15.27
CA SER A 113 5.03 10.40 16.54
C SER A 113 3.61 9.82 16.39
N GLN A 114 3.08 9.17 17.43
CA GLN A 114 1.76 8.50 17.39
C GLN A 114 0.62 9.25 16.65
N PRO A 115 0.46 10.59 16.73
CA PRO A 115 -0.59 11.29 15.97
C PRO A 115 -0.35 11.37 14.45
N ASN A 116 0.85 11.09 13.96
CA ASN A 116 1.24 11.25 12.55
C ASN A 116 1.53 9.91 11.85
N ASN A 117 1.20 8.78 12.48
CA ASN A 117 1.33 7.47 11.85
C ASN A 117 0.06 7.18 11.00
N PRO A 118 0.18 7.02 9.67
CA PRO A 118 -0.98 6.81 8.80
C PRO A 118 -1.75 5.53 9.11
N ALA A 119 -1.07 4.47 9.57
CA ALA A 119 -1.74 3.23 9.95
C ALA A 119 -2.64 3.43 11.18
N VAL A 120 -2.16 4.19 12.18
CA VAL A 120 -2.93 4.53 13.38
C VAL A 120 -4.12 5.43 13.01
N LEU A 121 -3.91 6.42 12.14
CA LEU A 121 -4.97 7.30 11.65
C LEU A 121 -6.08 6.53 10.94
N LEU A 122 -5.74 5.57 10.08
CA LEU A 122 -6.73 4.72 9.39
C LEU A 122 -7.53 3.86 10.37
N VAL A 123 -6.87 3.25 11.35
CA VAL A 123 -7.56 2.43 12.38
C VAL A 123 -8.50 3.31 13.20
N GLN A 124 -8.06 4.49 13.62
CA GLN A 124 -8.89 5.44 14.37
C GLN A 124 -10.07 5.95 13.52
N ALA A 125 -9.85 6.29 12.25
CA ALA A 125 -10.91 6.71 11.34
C ALA A 125 -11.97 5.60 11.17
N ARG A 126 -11.53 4.35 10.97
CA ARG A 126 -12.44 3.20 10.90
C ARG A 126 -13.26 3.04 12.18
N GLN A 127 -12.62 3.14 13.35
CA GLN A 127 -13.32 3.06 14.63
C GLN A 127 -14.36 4.18 14.80
N ARG A 128 -14.04 5.41 14.37
CA ARG A 128 -14.98 6.53 14.42
C ARG A 128 -16.22 6.28 13.55
N ILE A 129 -16.02 5.84 12.31
CA ILE A 129 -17.12 5.53 11.38
C ILE A 129 -17.99 4.39 11.92
N LEU A 130 -17.38 3.33 12.47
CA LEU A 130 -18.12 2.21 13.05
C LEU A 130 -19.00 2.62 14.23
N ARG A 131 -18.46 3.42 15.17
CA ARG A 131 -19.25 3.94 16.30
C ARG A 131 -20.42 4.80 15.84
N GLN A 132 -20.20 5.64 14.82
CA GLN A 132 -21.25 6.46 14.24
C GLN A 132 -22.33 5.59 13.60
N TRP A 133 -21.93 4.57 12.83
CA TRP A 133 -22.86 3.60 12.25
C TRP A 133 -23.67 2.84 13.30
N GLU A 134 -23.03 2.36 14.36
CA GLU A 134 -23.68 1.67 15.48
C GLU A 134 -24.71 2.58 16.16
N SER A 135 -24.34 3.83 16.48
CA SER A 135 -25.28 4.79 17.05
C SER A 135 -26.47 5.09 16.13
N GLU A 136 -26.24 5.24 14.83
CA GLU A 136 -27.31 5.46 13.86
C GLU A 136 -28.21 4.22 13.70
N LEU A 137 -27.67 3.03 13.88
CA LEU A 137 -28.43 1.78 13.81
C LEU A 137 -29.27 1.56 15.08
N GLU A 138 -28.76 1.94 16.25
CA GLU A 138 -29.47 1.86 17.52
C GLU A 138 -30.61 2.88 17.61
N ASP A 139 -30.42 4.08 17.06
CA ASP A 139 -31.45 5.12 17.03
C ASP A 139 -32.46 4.92 15.89
N GLN A 140 -32.17 4.05 14.92
CA GLN A 140 -33.11 3.74 13.85
C GLN A 140 -34.43 3.20 14.41
N GLY A 141 -35.52 3.93 14.13
CA GLY A 141 -36.86 3.60 14.61
C GLY A 141 -37.30 4.39 15.84
N ARG A 142 -36.39 5.14 16.48
CA ARG A 142 -36.77 6.12 17.51
C ARG A 142 -37.40 7.35 16.87
N PRO A 143 -38.44 7.95 17.48
CA PRO A 143 -39.03 9.19 16.98
C PRO A 143 -38.07 10.38 17.06
N SER A 144 -37.04 10.31 17.91
CA SER A 144 -36.00 11.34 18.06
C SER A 144 -34.87 11.22 17.02
N PHE A 145 -34.90 10.20 16.15
CA PHE A 145 -33.85 10.00 15.17
C PHE A 145 -33.97 11.00 14.01
N ALA A 146 -33.00 11.92 13.92
CA ALA A 146 -33.00 12.97 12.91
C ALA A 146 -32.72 12.45 11.48
N GLY A 147 -32.27 11.21 11.34
CA GLY A 147 -31.86 10.60 10.07
C GLY A 147 -30.41 10.13 10.10
N ARG A 148 -30.04 9.32 9.09
CA ARG A 148 -28.66 8.81 8.94
C ARG A 148 -27.74 9.88 8.38
N THR A 149 -26.46 9.82 8.69
CA THR A 149 -25.45 10.72 8.12
C THR A 149 -24.46 9.98 7.23
N LEU A 150 -24.29 8.67 7.44
CA LEU A 150 -23.43 7.83 6.62
C LEU A 150 -24.16 7.42 5.33
N MET A 151 -23.47 7.58 4.20
CA MET A 151 -23.98 7.29 2.87
C MET A 151 -22.98 6.46 2.06
N SER A 152 -23.49 5.62 1.16
CA SER A 152 -22.67 4.93 0.17
C SER A 152 -22.30 5.84 -1.01
N ALA A 153 -21.24 5.50 -1.74
CA ALA A 153 -20.83 6.26 -2.93
C ALA A 153 -21.92 6.33 -4.02
N GLN A 154 -22.75 5.29 -4.13
CA GLN A 154 -23.88 5.26 -5.07
C GLN A 154 -25.01 6.20 -4.60
N GLU A 155 -25.29 6.21 -3.30
CA GLU A 155 -26.26 7.12 -2.69
C GLU A 155 -25.83 8.59 -2.84
N ILE A 156 -24.54 8.90 -2.66
CA ILE A 156 -24.01 10.25 -2.87
C ILE A 156 -24.25 10.69 -4.32
N ARG A 157 -23.94 9.82 -5.30
CA ARG A 157 -24.21 10.10 -6.72
C ARG A 157 -25.69 10.35 -6.96
N GLN A 158 -26.56 9.50 -6.42
CA GLN A 158 -28.01 9.64 -6.56
C GLN A 158 -28.54 10.92 -5.91
N ALA A 159 -28.01 11.31 -4.75
CA ALA A 159 -28.40 12.54 -4.08
C ALA A 159 -27.99 13.77 -4.89
N LEU A 160 -26.77 13.76 -5.45
CA LEU A 160 -26.27 14.84 -6.29
C LEU A 160 -27.03 14.94 -7.61
N THR A 161 -27.30 13.83 -8.31
CA THR A 161 -28.13 13.85 -9.53
C THR A 161 -29.56 14.32 -9.23
N SER A 162 -30.13 13.90 -8.10
CA SER A 162 -31.46 14.35 -7.68
C SER A 162 -31.53 15.85 -7.36
N ARG A 163 -30.43 16.42 -6.82
CA ARG A 163 -30.33 17.84 -6.47
C ARG A 163 -30.05 18.70 -7.71
N ASP A 164 -29.10 18.28 -8.53
CA ASP A 164 -28.53 19.11 -9.60
C ASP A 164 -29.26 18.90 -10.94
N ASP A 165 -29.59 17.66 -11.33
CA ASP A 165 -30.30 17.38 -12.59
C ASP A 165 -31.82 17.50 -12.44
N ALA A 166 -32.38 16.92 -11.37
CA ALA A 166 -33.82 16.94 -11.13
C ALA A 166 -34.29 18.22 -10.40
N GLY A 167 -33.37 19.10 -10.00
CA GLY A 167 -33.68 20.39 -9.39
C GLY A 167 -34.40 20.32 -8.04
N LYS A 168 -34.36 19.18 -7.34
CA LYS A 168 -35.02 19.02 -6.04
C LYS A 168 -34.33 19.88 -4.98
N SER A 169 -35.09 20.35 -4.00
CA SER A 169 -34.50 21.02 -2.85
C SER A 169 -33.63 20.04 -2.05
N PRO A 170 -32.50 20.49 -1.47
CA PRO A 170 -31.62 19.60 -0.70
C PRO A 170 -32.37 18.94 0.47
N GLY A 171 -33.28 19.67 1.13
CA GLY A 171 -34.10 19.12 2.21
C GLY A 171 -35.09 18.03 1.76
N ASP A 172 -35.62 18.09 0.53
CA ASP A 172 -36.50 17.04 0.02
C ASP A 172 -35.73 15.78 -0.35
N VAL A 173 -34.51 15.92 -0.90
CA VAL A 173 -33.61 14.79 -1.18
C VAL A 173 -33.20 14.12 0.13
N GLU A 174 -32.85 14.90 1.16
CA GLU A 174 -32.53 14.39 2.50
C GLU A 174 -33.69 13.62 3.11
N ARG A 175 -34.92 14.16 3.05
CA ARG A 175 -36.12 13.46 3.53
C ARG A 175 -36.39 12.17 2.75
N GLN A 176 -36.24 12.20 1.42
CA GLN A 176 -36.45 11.03 0.57
C GLN A 176 -35.46 9.90 0.91
N MET A 177 -34.22 10.26 1.22
CA MET A 177 -33.15 9.31 1.56
C MET A 177 -33.00 9.05 3.07
N ARG A 178 -33.89 9.60 3.90
CA ARG A 178 -33.87 9.51 5.37
C ARG A 178 -32.57 10.00 6.00
N LEU A 179 -31.97 11.01 5.38
CA LEU A 179 -30.74 11.65 5.84
C LEU A 179 -31.05 12.69 6.91
N LYS A 180 -30.08 12.96 7.78
CA LYS A 180 -30.12 14.10 8.68
C LYS A 180 -30.16 15.40 7.86
N PRO A 181 -30.95 16.41 8.26
CA PRO A 181 -30.99 17.68 7.56
C PRO A 181 -29.61 18.36 7.56
N GLY A 182 -29.20 18.89 6.40
CA GLY A 182 -27.94 19.61 6.18
C GLY A 182 -26.73 18.72 5.89
N VAL A 183 -26.91 17.41 5.67
CA VAL A 183 -25.82 16.50 5.25
C VAL A 183 -25.39 16.82 3.82
N LEU A 184 -26.33 17.13 2.92
CA LEU A 184 -26.00 17.43 1.53
C LEU A 184 -25.27 18.77 1.38
N ASP A 185 -25.55 19.72 2.27
CA ASP A 185 -24.85 21.01 2.30
C ASP A 185 -23.39 20.88 2.77
N GLN A 186 -23.08 19.87 3.59
CA GLN A 186 -21.71 19.59 4.05
C GLN A 186 -20.84 18.91 2.98
N LEU A 187 -21.46 18.17 2.06
CA LEU A 187 -20.71 17.41 1.06
C LEU A 187 -20.09 18.34 0.01
N VAL A 188 -20.94 19.06 -0.72
CA VAL A 188 -20.50 19.87 -1.87
C VAL A 188 -21.47 21.02 -2.09
N ALA A 189 -20.93 22.23 -2.29
CA ALA A 189 -21.70 23.40 -2.70
C ALA A 189 -22.48 23.13 -4.00
N LYS A 190 -23.66 23.73 -4.13
CA LYS A 190 -24.53 23.54 -5.30
C LYS A 190 -23.78 23.92 -6.58
N GLY A 191 -23.81 23.04 -7.59
CA GLY A 191 -23.28 23.31 -8.94
C GLY A 191 -21.78 23.02 -9.14
N VAL A 192 -21.06 22.48 -8.15
CA VAL A 192 -19.64 22.11 -8.31
C VAL A 192 -19.46 20.76 -9.02
N VAL A 193 -20.47 19.89 -9.00
CA VAL A 193 -20.41 18.57 -9.62
C VAL A 193 -21.08 18.64 -11.00
N ALA A 194 -20.28 18.65 -12.06
CA ALA A 194 -20.77 18.38 -13.40
C ALA A 194 -20.83 16.86 -13.62
N ASN A 195 -22.00 16.33 -13.95
CA ASN A 195 -22.12 14.95 -14.43
C ASN A 195 -21.53 14.91 -15.86
N VAL A 196 -20.32 14.36 -15.99
CA VAL A 196 -19.71 14.00 -17.29
C VAL A 196 -20.00 12.53 -17.59
#